data_AF-A0A1W9R6Z8-F1
#
_entry.id   AF-A0A1W9R6Z8-F1
#
_cell.length_a   1.000
_cell.length_b   1.000
_cell.length_c   1.000
_cell.angle_alpha   90.00
_cell.angle_beta   90.00
_cell.angle_gamma   90.00
#
_symmetry.space_group_name_H-M   'P 1'
#
loop_
_entity.id
_entity.type
_entity.pdbx_description
1 polymer ?
#
loop_
_entity_poly.entity_id
_entity_poly.type
_entity_poly.pdbx_seq_one_letter_code
_entity_poly.pdbx_strand_id
1 'polypeptide(L)' 'MLTVSGPNIGGLKAYERAGFIIEGRLREASFRDNRFHDKLTMSVLKSEWRDRKTTGNVYIKTFSEVLK' A
#
# COMPACT_ATOMS: atom_id res chain seq x y z
N MET A 1 -3.32 -4.92 -10.16
CA MET A 1 -3.57 -3.46 -10.15
C MET A 1 -4.81 -3.20 -9.31
N LEU A 2 -4.80 -2.14 -8.51
CA LEU A 2 -5.95 -1.69 -7.71
C LEU A 2 -6.07 -0.17 -7.74
N THR A 3 -7.18 0.36 -7.22
CA THR A 3 -7.30 1.78 -6.88
C THR A 3 -7.65 1.95 -5.41
N VAL A 4 -7.11 2.97 -4.77
CA VAL A 4 -7.44 3.37 -3.40
C VAL A 4 -7.95 4.81 -3.39
N SER A 5 -8.95 5.08 -2.56
CA SER A 5 -9.47 6.45 -2.38
C SER A 5 -8.39 7.32 -1.74
N GLY A 6 -8.15 8.53 -2.27
CA GLY A 6 -7.12 9.45 -1.76
C GLY A 6 -7.21 9.70 -0.24
N PRO A 7 -8.40 9.94 0.34
CA PRO A 7 -8.58 10.09 1.78
C PRO A 7 -8.36 8.81 2.61
N ASN A 8 -8.31 7.62 1.99
CA ASN A 8 -8.13 6.36 2.72
C ASN A 8 -6.65 6.09 3.01
N ILE A 9 -6.11 6.83 3.97
CA ILE A 9 -4.71 6.71 4.42
C ILE A 9 -4.38 5.31 4.93
N GLY A 10 -5.35 4.63 5.56
CA GLY A 10 -5.18 3.26 6.05
C GLY A 10 -4.97 2.27 4.90
N GLY A 11 -5.80 2.37 3.86
CA GLY A 11 -5.66 1.56 2.63
C GLY A 11 -4.33 1.80 1.95
N LEU A 12 -3.94 3.07 1.78
CA LEU A 12 -2.64 3.42 1.16
C LEU A 12 -1.47 2.76 1.88
N LYS A 13 -1.37 2.93 3.21
CA LYS A 13 -0.30 2.34 4.02
C LYS A 13 -0.32 0.81 4.00
N ALA A 14 -1.49 0.19 3.95
CA ALA A 14 -1.61 -1.27 3.86
C ALA A 14 -1.05 -1.77 2.53
N TYR A 15 -1.39 -1.12 1.42
CA TYR A 15 -0.91 -1.50 0.09
C TYR A 15 0.59 -1.24 -0.09
N GLU A 16 1.11 -0.11 0.42
CA GLU A 16 2.56 0.16 0.44
C GLU A 16 3.34 -0.93 1.19
N ARG A 17 2.87 -1.33 2.38
CA ARG A 17 3.48 -2.43 3.15
C ARG A 17 3.39 -3.77 2.41
N ALA A 18 2.28 -4.02 1.71
CA ALA A 18 2.11 -5.19 0.86
C ALA A 18 3.03 -5.16 -0.39
N GLY A 19 3.66 -4.03 -0.69
CA GLY A 19 4.62 -3.88 -1.79
C GLY A 19 4.03 -3.31 -3.06
N PHE A 20 2.85 -2.71 -3.00
CA PHE A 20 2.29 -1.96 -4.12
C PHE A 20 2.93 -0.58 -4.22
N ILE A 21 3.14 -0.13 -5.45
CA ILE A 21 3.69 1.17 -5.83
C ILE A 21 2.57 2.03 -6.44
N ILE A 22 2.61 3.35 -6.20
CA ILE A 22 1.70 4.31 -6.83
C ILE A 22 2.14 4.55 -8.27
N GLU A 23 1.25 4.27 -9.22
CA GLU A 23 1.48 4.47 -10.65
C GLU A 23 0.91 5.81 -11.14
N GLY A 24 -0.12 6.32 -10.45
CA GLY A 24 -0.78 7.53 -10.89
C GLY A 24 -1.97 7.95 -10.05
N ARG A 25 -2.52 9.11 -10.40
CA ARG A 25 -3.64 9.75 -9.73
C ARG A 25 -4.74 10.07 -10.73
N LEU A 26 -5.90 9.48 -10.50
CA LEU A 26 -7.12 9.79 -11.22
C LEU A 26 -7.81 10.94 -10.49
N ARG A 27 -7.74 12.14 -11.08
CA ARG A 27 -8.35 13.34 -10.51
C ARG A 27 -9.88 13.28 -10.65
N GLU A 28 -10.58 13.65 -9.58
CA GLU A 28 -12.04 13.72 -9.51
C GLU A 28 -12.75 12.41 -9.90
N ALA A 29 -12.10 11.28 -9.66
CA ALA A 29 -12.54 9.95 -10.11
C ALA A 29 -13.76 9.37 -9.37
N SER A 30 -14.21 10.01 -8.30
CA SER A 30 -15.44 9.62 -7.61
C SER A 30 -16.14 10.80 -6.96
N PHE A 31 -17.46 10.89 -7.14
CA PHE A 31 -18.29 11.87 -6.45
C PHE A 31 -18.98 11.21 -5.25
N ARG A 32 -18.70 11.72 -4.04
CA ARG A 32 -19.28 11.25 -2.77
C ARG A 32 -19.25 12.38 -1.75
N ASP A 33 -20.21 12.41 -0.83
CA ASP A 33 -20.29 13.43 0.22
C ASP A 33 -20.31 14.86 -0.38
N ASN A 34 -21.02 15.00 -1.50
CA ASN A 34 -21.17 16.22 -2.29
C ASN A 34 -19.83 16.83 -2.78
N ARG A 35 -18.80 16.00 -2.95
CA ARG A 35 -17.47 16.43 -3.40
C ARG A 35 -16.86 15.40 -4.36
N PHE A 36 -16.04 15.87 -5.29
CA PHE A 36 -15.19 15.00 -6.08
C PHE A 36 -13.94 14.62 -5.28
N HIS A 37 -13.57 13.35 -5.37
CA HIS A 37 -12.41 12.77 -4.71
C HIS A 37 -11.54 12.06 -5.72
N ASP A 38 -10.24 12.14 -5.47
CA ASP A 38 -9.25 11.47 -6.30
C ASP A 38 -9.10 10.00 -5.90
N LYS A 39 -8.64 9.21 -6.86
CA LYS A 39 -8.19 7.84 -6.62
C LYS A 39 -6.73 7.68 -7.02
N LEU A 40 -6.00 6.89 -6.26
CA LEU A 40 -4.63 6.51 -6.57
C LEU A 40 -4.64 5.13 -7.20
N THR A 41 -4.02 4.99 -8.37
CA THR A 41 -3.80 3.70 -9.02
C THR A 41 -2.51 3.11 -8.48
N MET A 42 -2.57 1.85 -8.04
CA MET A 42 -1.41 1.16 -7.50
C MET A 42 -1.22 -0.22 -8.14
N SER A 43 0.03 -0.64 -8.26
CA SER A 43 0.41 -1.91 -8.87
C SER A 43 1.58 -2.57 -8.15
N VAL A 44 1.75 -3.87 -8.36
CA VAL A 44 2.97 -4.61 -8.02
C VAL A 44 3.20 -5.58 -9.16
N LEU A 45 4.42 -5.62 -9.67
CA LEU A 45 4.80 -6.50 -10.76
C LEU A 45 5.06 -7.92 -10.26
N LYS A 46 4.91 -8.89 -11.16
CA LYS A 46 5.15 -10.30 -10.84
C LYS A 46 6.61 -10.56 -10.40
N SER A 47 7.58 -9.85 -10.98
CA SER A 47 9.00 -9.91 -10.59
C SER A 47 9.20 -9.42 -9.17
N GLU A 48 8.68 -8.24 -8.84
CA GLU A 48 8.77 -7.62 -7.50
C GLU A 48 8.15 -8.51 -6.41
N TRP A 49 7.04 -9.19 -6.73
CA TRP A 49 6.43 -10.15 -5.82
C TRP A 49 7.29 -11.41 -5.61
N ARG A 50 7.95 -11.90 -6.66
CA ARG A 50 8.84 -13.08 -6.59
C ARG A 50 10.09 -12.77 -5.77
N ASP A 51 10.69 -11.61 -5.98
CA ASP A 51 11.93 -11.21 -5.31
C ASP A 51 11.73 -10.99 -3.80
N ARG A 52 10.51 -10.61 -3.37
CA ARG A 52 10.15 -10.48 -1.95
C ARG A 52 10.22 -11.78 -1.15
N LYS A 53 10.04 -12.96 -1.77
CA LYS A 53 10.14 -14.24 -1.04
C LYS A 53 11.56 -14.54 -0.55
N THR A 54 12.56 -13.93 -1.16
CA THR A 54 13.98 -14.08 -0.81
C THR A 54 14.40 -13.20 0.37
N THR A 55 13.62 -12.16 0.69
CA THR A 55 13.94 -11.16 1.74
C THR A 55 12.89 -11.17 2.86
N GLY A 56 12.23 -12.30 3.09
CA GLY A 56 11.27 -12.52 4.18
C GLY A 56 11.93 -12.77 5.54
N ASN A 57 13.04 -12.09 5.86
CA ASN A 57 13.54 -11.99 7.23
C ASN A 57 12.99 -10.68 7.83
N VAL A 58 11.67 -10.61 7.96
CA VAL A 58 11.03 -9.55 8.73
C VAL A 58 11.33 -9.89 10.18
N TYR A 59 12.20 -9.11 10.81
CA TYR A 59 12.45 -9.10 12.24
C TYR A 59 11.11 -9.06 13.00
N ILE A 60 10.58 -10.24 13.33
CA ILE A 60 9.69 -10.40 14.48
C ILE A 60 10.65 -10.26 15.65
N LYS A 61 10.77 -9.06 16.21
CA LYS A 61 11.43 -8.89 17.51
C LYS A 61 10.72 -9.83 18.47
N THR A 62 11.36 -10.94 18.80
CA THR A 62 10.93 -11.80 19.89
C THR A 62 10.90 -10.95 21.16
N PHE A 63 9.90 -11.16 22.00
CA PHE A 63 9.65 -10.39 23.23
C PHE A 63 10.87 -10.31 24.18
N SER A 64 11.88 -11.16 23.98
CA SER A 64 13.15 -11.17 24.72
C SER A 64 14.05 -9.95 24.49
N GLU A 65 13.85 -9.15 23.44
CA GLU A 65 14.73 -8.00 23.12
C GLU A 65 14.26 -6.66 23.72
N VAL A 66 13.08 -6.61 24.35
CA VAL A 66 12.48 -5.35 24.85
C VAL A 66 12.79 -5.07 26.33
N LEU A 67 13.41 -6.01 27.04
CA LEU A 67 13.81 -5.83 28.44
C LEU A 67 15.32 -6.04 28.63
N LYS A 68 16.08 -4.97 28.40
CA LYS A 68 17.29 -4.62 29.14
C LYS A 68 17.25 -3.12 29.44
#